data_AF-A0A3Q0S7W8-F1
#
_entry.id   AF-A0A3Q0S7W8-F1
#
_cell.length_a   1.000
_cell.length_b   1.000
_cell.length_c   1.000
_cell.angle_alpha   90.00
_cell.angle_beta   90.00
_cell.angle_gamma   90.00
#
_symmetry.space_group_name_H-M   'P 1'
#
loop_
_entity.id
_entity.type
_entity.pdbx_description
1 polymer ?
#
loop_
_entity_poly.entity_id
_entity_poly.type
_entity_poly.pdbx_seq_one_letter_code
_entity_poly.pdbx_strand_id
1 'polypeptide(L)'
;MSDNEEVVEEYEDSWFFFFFFFFRPFIMPNLIPPKIPDGEKVDFDDIHRKRMEKDLMELQTLIEVHFESRKKEEEELIQLKERIEKRRSERAEQHRIRSEREKERQKRLEDERIRKEEEEAKKRAEDDAKKKKTLTSLHFGGYMQKLTDKRSGKRQTEREKKKKILSERRKSLDIENMSQERLKEKAKELWEWIHQLEAEKFDLQYQFTRQKYEINVLRNRVSDHQKMSKRTKRGLRK
;
A
#
# COMPACT_ATOMS: atom_id res chain seq x y z
N MET A 1 -37.58 14.02 -5.21
CA MET A 1 -37.16 12.60 -5.24
C MET A 1 -37.89 11.98 -6.41
N SER A 2 -37.47 12.33 -7.63
CA SER A 2 -38.19 12.01 -8.88
C SER A 2 -37.24 11.62 -10.02
N ASP A 3 -35.96 11.39 -9.74
CA ASP A 3 -34.92 11.31 -10.77
C ASP A 3 -34.31 9.90 -10.86
N ASN A 4 -35.13 8.87 -10.61
CA ASN A 4 -34.68 7.47 -10.59
C ASN A 4 -35.53 6.51 -11.45
N GLU A 5 -36.53 7.03 -12.18
CA GLU A 5 -37.32 6.23 -13.13
C GLU A 5 -36.80 6.38 -14.58
N GLU A 6 -36.12 7.47 -14.93
CA GLU A 6 -35.67 7.75 -16.31
C GLU A 6 -34.43 6.93 -16.74
N VAL A 7 -33.64 6.43 -15.79
CA VAL A 7 -32.37 5.73 -16.09
C VAL A 7 -32.57 4.23 -16.36
N VAL A 8 -33.73 3.67 -16.05
CA VAL A 8 -34.02 2.24 -16.27
C VAL A 8 -34.57 1.98 -17.68
N GLU A 9 -35.25 2.95 -18.28
CA GLU A 9 -35.85 2.82 -19.61
C GLU A 9 -34.79 2.82 -20.74
N GLU A 10 -33.67 3.52 -20.54
CA GLU A 10 -32.60 3.66 -21.55
C GLU A 10 -31.79 2.36 -21.78
N TYR A 11 -31.78 1.43 -20.80
CA TYR A 11 -31.05 0.15 -20.90
C TYR A 11 -31.89 -0.97 -21.52
N GLU A 12 -33.21 -0.96 -21.35
CA GLU A 12 -34.12 -1.90 -22.03
C GLU A 12 -34.21 -1.57 -23.53
N ASP A 13 -34.23 -0.28 -23.88
CA ASP A 13 -34.25 0.17 -25.28
C ASP A 13 -32.97 -0.17 -26.05
N SER A 14 -31.80 -0.13 -25.40
CA SER A 14 -30.53 -0.53 -26.04
C SER A 14 -30.48 -2.02 -26.36
N TRP A 15 -31.06 -2.87 -25.51
CA TRP A 15 -31.15 -4.31 -25.75
C TRP A 15 -32.20 -4.66 -26.81
N PHE A 16 -33.31 -3.93 -26.84
CA PHE A 16 -34.33 -4.05 -27.90
C PHE A 16 -33.78 -3.60 -29.27
N PHE A 17 -32.98 -2.52 -29.31
CA PHE A 17 -32.33 -2.04 -30.53
C PHE A 17 -31.28 -3.03 -31.05
N PHE A 18 -30.50 -3.65 -30.14
CA PHE A 18 -29.49 -4.64 -30.51
C PHE A 18 -30.12 -5.94 -31.06
N PHE A 19 -31.25 -6.37 -30.52
CA PHE A 19 -31.98 -7.55 -30.99
C PHE A 19 -32.74 -7.31 -32.30
N PHE A 20 -33.29 -6.10 -32.50
CA PHE A 20 -34.03 -5.75 -33.72
C PHE A 20 -33.12 -5.46 -34.93
N PHE A 21 -31.89 -4.98 -34.70
CA PHE A 21 -30.95 -4.67 -35.78
C PHE A 21 -30.24 -5.91 -36.35
N PHE A 22 -30.05 -6.96 -35.55
CA PHE A 22 -29.39 -8.21 -35.98
C PHE A 22 -30.31 -9.18 -36.74
N PHE A 23 -31.65 -8.98 -36.68
CA PHE A 23 -32.65 -9.85 -37.30
C PHE A 23 -33.60 -9.09 -38.25
N ARG A 24 -33.07 -8.14 -39.02
CA ARG A 24 -33.85 -7.50 -40.08
C ARG A 24 -33.92 -8.45 -41.31
N PRO A 25 -35.10 -8.94 -41.71
CA PRO A 25 -35.23 -9.79 -42.88
C PRO A 25 -34.88 -8.98 -44.12
N PHE A 26 -34.00 -9.53 -44.94
CA PHE A 26 -33.65 -8.99 -46.26
C PHE A 26 -34.91 -9.04 -47.14
N ILE A 27 -35.63 -7.92 -47.24
CA ILE A 27 -36.76 -7.77 -48.16
C ILE A 27 -36.18 -7.70 -49.57
N MET A 28 -36.25 -8.80 -50.31
CA MET A 28 -35.97 -8.80 -51.74
C MET A 28 -37.05 -7.99 -52.47
N PRO A 29 -36.68 -7.12 -53.43
CA PRO A 29 -37.67 -6.47 -54.29
C PRO A 29 -38.40 -7.53 -55.14
N ASN A 30 -39.72 -7.36 -55.29
CA ASN A 30 -40.56 -8.21 -56.15
C ASN A 30 -39.97 -8.28 -57.57
N LEU A 31 -39.38 -9.43 -57.92
CA LEU A 31 -38.99 -9.76 -59.29
C LEU A 31 -40.26 -10.04 -60.10
N ILE A 32 -40.65 -9.08 -60.93
CA ILE A 32 -41.56 -9.31 -62.05
C ILE A 32 -40.87 -10.33 -62.98
N PRO A 33 -41.52 -11.46 -63.32
CA PRO A 33 -40.90 -12.48 -64.17
C PRO A 33 -40.62 -11.90 -65.56
N PRO A 34 -39.36 -11.94 -66.05
CA PRO A 34 -39.06 -11.52 -67.40
C PRO A 34 -39.70 -12.49 -68.40
N LYS A 35 -40.48 -11.95 -69.33
CA LYS A 35 -41.05 -12.73 -70.45
C LYS A 35 -39.90 -13.32 -71.27
N ILE A 36 -39.92 -14.64 -71.41
CA ILE A 36 -39.01 -15.41 -72.27
C ILE A 36 -39.51 -15.27 -73.72
N PRO A 37 -38.71 -14.74 -74.67
CA PRO A 37 -38.94 -14.95 -76.09
C PRO A 37 -38.48 -16.36 -76.48
N ASP A 38 -39.26 -16.98 -77.36
CA ASP A 38 -39.14 -18.36 -77.81
C ASP A 38 -37.76 -18.73 -78.38
N GLY A 39 -37.28 -19.90 -77.96
CA GLY A 39 -36.52 -20.81 -78.82
C GLY A 39 -35.03 -20.56 -78.96
N GLU A 40 -34.24 -20.92 -77.93
CA GLU A 40 -32.85 -21.32 -78.14
C GLU A 40 -32.49 -22.44 -77.14
N LYS A 41 -31.82 -23.50 -77.63
CA LYS A 41 -31.52 -24.71 -76.84
C LYS A 41 -30.78 -24.33 -75.55
N VAL A 42 -31.44 -24.53 -74.41
CA VAL A 42 -30.85 -24.35 -73.08
C VAL A 42 -29.79 -25.42 -72.86
N ASP A 43 -28.52 -25.00 -72.83
CA ASP A 43 -27.38 -25.90 -72.63
C ASP A 43 -27.15 -26.10 -71.12
N PHE A 44 -27.47 -27.29 -70.61
CA PHE A 44 -27.45 -27.58 -69.17
C PHE A 44 -26.05 -27.51 -68.56
N ASP A 45 -25.01 -27.74 -69.35
CA ASP A 45 -23.60 -27.60 -68.93
C ASP A 45 -23.21 -26.13 -68.73
N ASP A 46 -23.82 -25.20 -69.47
CA ASP A 46 -23.61 -23.76 -69.29
C ASP A 46 -24.23 -23.25 -67.98
N ILE A 47 -25.39 -23.78 -67.61
CA ILE A 47 -26.05 -23.47 -66.33
C ILE A 47 -25.20 -23.99 -65.15
N HIS A 48 -24.63 -25.19 -65.26
CA HIS A 48 -23.79 -25.75 -64.21
C HIS A 48 -22.46 -24.98 -64.05
N ARG A 49 -21.80 -24.60 -65.15
CA ARG A 49 -20.61 -23.73 -65.12
C ARG A 49 -20.91 -22.37 -64.47
N LYS A 50 -21.99 -21.70 -64.91
CA LYS A 50 -22.39 -20.39 -64.35
C LYS A 50 -22.72 -20.46 -62.86
N ARG A 51 -23.28 -21.58 -62.39
CA ARG A 51 -23.50 -21.82 -60.95
C ARG A 51 -22.18 -21.94 -60.19
N MET A 52 -21.26 -22.77 -60.67
CA MET A 52 -19.95 -22.93 -60.03
C MET A 52 -19.12 -21.65 -60.02
N GLU A 53 -19.16 -20.88 -61.10
CA GLU A 53 -18.48 -19.59 -61.20
C GLU A 53 -19.08 -18.55 -60.24
N LYS A 54 -20.42 -18.51 -60.13
CA LYS A 54 -21.12 -17.67 -59.16
C LYS A 54 -20.75 -18.06 -57.72
N ASP A 55 -20.84 -19.34 -57.38
CA ASP A 55 -20.57 -19.83 -56.02
C ASP A 55 -19.10 -19.57 -55.62
N LEU A 56 -18.16 -19.71 -56.57
CA LEU A 56 -16.75 -19.40 -56.35
C LEU A 56 -16.51 -17.90 -56.12
N MET A 57 -17.18 -17.04 -56.89
CA MET A 57 -17.08 -15.59 -56.76
C MET A 57 -17.74 -15.09 -55.47
N GLU A 58 -18.89 -15.65 -55.08
CA GLU A 58 -19.54 -15.37 -53.80
C GLU A 58 -18.66 -15.80 -52.62
N LEU A 59 -18.03 -16.98 -52.71
CA LEU A 59 -17.11 -17.46 -51.69
C LEU A 59 -15.88 -16.55 -51.55
N GLN A 60 -15.26 -16.14 -52.66
CA GLN A 60 -14.15 -15.19 -52.65
C GLN A 60 -14.54 -13.85 -52.02
N THR A 61 -15.70 -13.32 -52.39
CA THR A 61 -16.22 -12.07 -51.83
C THR A 61 -16.47 -12.19 -50.33
N LEU A 62 -17.05 -13.31 -49.87
CA LEU A 62 -17.32 -13.54 -48.45
C LEU A 62 -16.04 -13.66 -47.63
N ILE A 63 -15.03 -14.35 -48.18
CA ILE A 63 -13.69 -14.45 -47.59
C ILE A 63 -13.08 -13.05 -47.44
N GLU A 64 -13.05 -12.27 -48.52
CA GLU A 64 -12.45 -10.93 -48.53
C GLU A 64 -13.14 -9.98 -47.55
N VAL A 65 -14.48 -9.97 -47.55
CA VAL A 65 -15.28 -9.17 -46.61
C VAL A 65 -15.01 -9.58 -45.16
N HIS A 66 -14.90 -10.88 -44.86
CA HIS A 66 -14.64 -11.34 -43.49
C HIS A 66 -13.25 -10.90 -43.00
N PHE A 67 -12.22 -11.04 -43.83
CA PHE A 67 -10.86 -10.63 -43.46
C PHE A 67 -10.72 -9.11 -43.33
N GLU A 68 -11.28 -8.34 -44.26
CA GLU A 68 -11.27 -6.87 -44.19
C GLU A 68 -12.07 -6.36 -42.98
N SER A 69 -13.23 -6.95 -42.69
CA SER A 69 -14.02 -6.58 -41.52
C SER A 69 -13.26 -6.86 -40.22
N ARG A 70 -12.65 -8.04 -40.09
CA ARG A 70 -11.88 -8.43 -38.90
C ARG A 70 -10.65 -7.55 -38.72
N LYS A 71 -9.92 -7.27 -39.80
CA LYS A 71 -8.74 -6.42 -39.78
C LYS A 71 -9.07 -5.01 -39.31
N LYS A 72 -10.16 -4.41 -39.82
CA LYS A 72 -10.63 -3.09 -39.37
C LYS A 72 -11.03 -3.09 -37.90
N GLU A 73 -11.77 -4.10 -37.47
CA GLU A 73 -12.17 -4.24 -36.06
C GLU A 73 -10.96 -4.40 -35.13
N GLU A 74 -9.96 -5.19 -35.52
CA GLU A 74 -8.71 -5.35 -34.77
C GLU A 74 -7.90 -4.05 -34.70
N GLU A 75 -7.77 -3.32 -35.81
CA GLU A 75 -7.08 -2.03 -35.84
C GLU A 75 -7.79 -1.01 -34.93
N GLU A 76 -9.12 -0.94 -34.95
CA GLU A 76 -9.90 -0.07 -34.07
C GLU A 76 -9.73 -0.45 -32.59
N LEU A 77 -9.74 -1.75 -32.29
CA LEU A 77 -9.55 -2.27 -30.93
C LEU A 77 -8.14 -1.96 -30.42
N ILE A 78 -7.12 -2.09 -31.25
CA ILE A 78 -5.73 -1.75 -30.93
C ILE A 78 -5.62 -0.24 -30.64
N GLN A 79 -6.16 0.62 -31.51
CA GLN A 79 -6.16 2.06 -31.31
C GLN A 79 -6.92 2.49 -30.04
N LEU A 80 -8.00 1.79 -29.69
CA LEU A 80 -8.73 2.04 -28.45
C LEU A 80 -7.92 1.63 -27.22
N LYS A 81 -7.28 0.45 -27.26
CA LYS A 81 -6.40 -0.04 -26.19
C LYS A 81 -5.22 0.91 -25.97
N GLU A 82 -4.55 1.35 -27.03
CA GLU A 82 -3.44 2.32 -26.93
C GLU A 82 -3.90 3.64 -26.29
N ARG A 83 -5.07 4.17 -26.67
CA ARG A 83 -5.63 5.38 -26.04
C ARG A 83 -5.94 5.18 -24.56
N ILE A 84 -6.47 4.01 -24.18
CA ILE A 84 -6.74 3.70 -22.76
C ILE A 84 -5.42 3.59 -21.99
N GLU A 85 -4.44 2.90 -22.54
CA GLU A 85 -3.13 2.71 -21.91
C GLU A 85 -2.39 4.03 -21.74
N LYS A 86 -2.42 4.90 -22.75
CA LYS A 86 -1.88 6.27 -22.67
C LYS A 86 -2.56 7.08 -21.55
N ARG A 87 -3.89 7.03 -21.43
CA ARG A 87 -4.59 7.72 -20.32
C ARG A 87 -4.28 7.12 -18.96
N ARG A 88 -3.97 5.83 -18.87
CA ARG A 88 -3.57 5.17 -17.61
C ARG A 88 -2.16 5.61 -17.22
N SER A 89 -1.21 5.60 -18.16
CA SER A 89 0.15 6.04 -17.90
C SER A 89 0.23 7.52 -17.55
N GLU A 90 -0.53 8.39 -18.23
CA GLU A 90 -0.65 9.81 -17.87
C GLU A 90 -1.18 10.03 -16.45
N ARG A 91 -2.23 9.28 -16.03
CA ARG A 91 -2.75 9.35 -14.66
C ARG A 91 -1.73 8.86 -13.63
N ALA A 92 -1.03 7.77 -13.93
CA ALA A 92 0.02 7.24 -13.06
C ALA A 92 1.16 8.26 -12.89
N GLU A 93 1.56 8.92 -13.99
CA GLU A 93 2.59 9.96 -13.96
C GLU A 93 2.14 11.20 -13.20
N GLN A 94 0.91 11.67 -13.40
CA GLN A 94 0.34 12.77 -12.62
C GLN A 94 0.29 12.44 -11.12
N HIS A 95 -0.01 11.20 -10.76
CA HIS A 95 0.02 10.77 -9.36
C HIS A 95 1.45 10.75 -8.80
N ARG A 96 2.42 10.28 -9.59
CA ARG A 96 3.85 10.28 -9.23
C ARG A 96 4.36 11.70 -8.98
N ILE A 97 4.10 12.62 -9.90
CA ILE A 97 4.47 14.05 -9.78
C ILE A 97 3.82 14.69 -8.54
N ARG A 98 2.54 14.41 -8.28
CA ARG A 98 1.87 14.91 -7.06
C ARG A 98 2.51 14.36 -5.79
N SER A 99 2.80 13.06 -5.74
CA SER A 99 3.46 12.45 -4.59
C SER A 99 4.87 13.01 -4.37
N GLU A 100 5.61 13.26 -5.44
CA GLU A 100 6.96 13.81 -5.36
C GLU A 100 6.96 15.26 -4.88
N ARG A 101 6.07 16.11 -5.41
CA ARG A 101 5.88 17.49 -4.93
C ARG A 101 5.45 17.55 -3.46
N GLU A 102 4.59 16.65 -3.03
CA GLU A 102 4.18 16.58 -1.61
C GLU A 102 5.35 16.15 -0.72
N LYS A 103 6.11 15.13 -1.13
CA LYS A 103 7.34 14.73 -0.41
C LYS A 103 8.36 15.87 -0.33
N GLU A 104 8.54 16.63 -1.40
CA GLU A 104 9.44 17.78 -1.41
C GLU A 104 8.97 18.89 -0.45
N ARG A 105 7.67 19.19 -0.43
CA ARG A 105 7.10 20.16 0.52
C ARG A 105 7.30 19.72 1.96
N GLN A 106 7.01 18.46 2.27
CA GLN A 106 7.23 17.89 3.60
C GLN A 106 8.72 17.95 3.99
N LYS A 107 9.62 17.64 3.05
CA LYS A 107 11.06 17.73 3.28
C LYS A 107 11.51 19.17 3.54
N ARG A 108 11.04 20.16 2.78
CA ARG A 108 11.36 21.58 3.01
C ARG A 108 10.89 22.07 4.38
N LEU A 109 9.69 21.68 4.80
CA LEU A 109 9.16 22.02 6.12
C LEU A 109 9.98 21.37 7.24
N GLU A 110 10.39 20.12 7.06
CA GLU A 110 11.25 19.41 8.00
C GLU A 110 12.64 20.05 8.07
N ASP A 111 13.25 20.38 6.92
CA ASP A 111 14.57 21.03 6.84
C ASP A 111 14.53 22.46 7.45
N GLU A 112 13.45 23.21 7.23
CA GLU A 112 13.25 24.53 7.85
C GLU A 112 13.05 24.41 9.37
N ARG A 113 12.32 23.38 9.82
CA ARG A 113 12.17 23.09 11.26
C ARG A 113 13.51 22.72 11.88
N ILE A 114 14.29 21.87 11.22
CA ILE A 114 15.63 21.47 11.67
C ILE A 114 16.55 22.69 11.75
N ARG A 115 16.58 23.55 10.72
CA ARG A 115 17.41 24.76 10.73
C ARG A 115 17.01 25.75 11.82
N LYS A 116 15.70 25.91 12.06
CA LYS A 116 15.19 26.74 13.17
C LYS A 116 15.53 26.14 14.54
N GLU A 117 15.45 24.82 14.68
CA GLU A 117 15.88 24.10 15.88
C GLU A 117 17.40 24.22 16.12
N GLU A 118 18.22 24.21 15.07
CA GLU A 118 19.68 24.41 15.14
C GLU A 118 20.06 25.85 15.49
N GLU A 119 19.42 26.85 14.88
CA GLU A 119 19.64 28.28 15.21
C GLU A 119 19.18 28.59 16.66
N GLU A 120 18.05 28.04 17.10
CA GLU A 120 17.57 28.20 18.48
C GLU A 120 18.47 27.45 19.48
N ALA A 121 19.00 26.27 19.13
CA ALA A 121 19.96 25.55 19.95
C ALA A 121 21.29 26.31 20.08
N LYS A 122 21.77 26.93 19.00
CA LYS A 122 23.00 27.73 19.01
C LYS A 122 22.84 29.00 19.85
N LYS A 123 21.76 29.76 19.66
CA LYS A 123 21.48 30.97 20.46
C LYS A 123 21.34 30.65 21.95
N ARG A 124 20.70 29.52 22.26
CA ARG A 124 20.53 29.04 23.63
C ARG A 124 21.83 28.56 24.27
N ALA A 125 22.73 27.94 23.50
CA ALA A 125 24.07 27.59 23.97
C ALA A 125 24.92 28.84 24.24
N GLU A 126 24.80 29.88 23.41
CA GLU A 126 25.49 31.17 23.62
C GLU A 126 24.93 31.93 24.83
N ASP A 127 23.62 31.94 25.03
CA ASP A 127 22.97 32.54 26.20
C ASP A 127 23.31 31.77 27.50
N ASP A 128 23.38 30.44 27.46
CA ASP A 128 23.81 29.63 28.60
C ASP A 128 25.31 29.80 28.90
N ALA A 129 26.15 30.02 27.88
CA ALA A 129 27.56 30.35 28.08
C ALA A 129 27.74 31.75 28.69
N LYS A 130 26.94 32.74 28.26
CA LYS A 130 26.92 34.10 28.86
C LYS A 130 26.37 34.07 30.29
N LYS A 131 25.29 33.30 30.55
CA LYS A 131 24.72 33.10 31.89
C LYS A 131 25.64 32.32 32.82
N LYS A 132 26.37 31.32 32.33
CA LYS A 132 27.38 30.59 33.12
C LYS A 132 28.56 31.48 33.50
N LYS A 133 28.92 32.45 32.64
CA LYS A 133 29.92 33.48 32.96
C LYS A 133 29.44 34.49 34.00
N THR A 134 28.13 34.79 34.06
CA THR A 134 27.56 35.74 35.03
C THR A 134 27.02 35.11 36.32
N LEU A 135 26.71 33.80 36.30
CA LEU A 135 26.05 33.07 37.40
C LEU A 135 26.99 32.02 38.00
N THR A 136 28.24 32.39 38.29
CA THR A 136 29.12 31.69 39.23
C THR A 136 28.75 32.02 40.68
N SER A 137 27.46 32.01 41.01
CA SER A 137 26.98 32.09 42.39
C SER A 137 25.67 31.31 42.55
N LEU A 138 25.85 30.12 43.14
CA LEU A 138 24.87 29.37 43.93
C LEU A 138 23.63 28.79 43.19
N HIS A 139 23.67 27.46 43.07
CA HIS A 139 22.52 26.56 43.25
C HIS A 139 21.35 26.52 42.23
N PHE A 140 21.48 27.08 41.03
CA PHE A 140 20.49 26.88 39.94
C PHE A 140 20.79 25.69 38.99
N GLY A 141 21.77 24.84 39.31
CA GLY A 141 22.26 23.79 38.39
C GLY A 141 21.27 22.65 38.09
N GLY A 142 20.37 22.30 39.01
CA GLY A 142 19.53 21.10 38.88
C GLY A 142 18.37 21.21 37.89
N TYR A 143 17.83 22.42 37.67
CA TYR A 143 16.72 22.66 36.75
C TYR A 143 17.22 22.83 35.31
N MET A 144 18.36 23.48 35.13
CA MET A 144 18.99 23.68 33.81
C MET A 144 19.47 22.36 33.20
N GLN A 145 20.04 21.44 34.00
CA GLN A 145 20.49 20.12 33.53
C GLN A 145 19.36 19.29 32.89
N LYS A 146 18.15 19.34 33.47
CA LYS A 146 16.97 18.63 32.93
C LYS A 146 16.42 19.25 31.64
N LEU A 147 16.68 20.55 31.44
CA LEU A 147 16.27 21.30 30.25
C LEU A 147 17.29 21.17 29.11
N THR A 148 18.59 21.08 29.42
CA THR A 148 19.64 20.82 28.43
C THR A 148 19.61 19.36 27.95
N ASP A 149 19.39 18.38 28.84
CA ASP A 149 19.25 16.96 28.46
C ASP A 149 18.01 16.68 27.60
N LYS A 150 16.94 17.48 27.74
CA LYS A 150 15.75 17.41 26.87
C LYS A 150 15.93 18.07 25.49
N ARG A 151 16.93 18.95 25.34
CA ARG A 151 17.23 19.67 24.09
C ARG A 151 18.32 19.01 23.26
N SER A 152 19.10 18.09 23.85
CA SER A 152 19.97 17.20 23.10
C SER A 152 19.11 16.17 22.35
N GLY A 153 19.18 16.20 21.00
CA GLY A 153 18.42 15.44 20.02
C GLY A 153 17.54 14.31 20.57
N LYS A 154 16.23 14.42 20.34
CA LYS A 154 15.13 13.52 20.72
C LYS A 154 15.60 12.09 20.99
N ARG A 155 16.16 11.86 22.19
CA ARG A 155 16.61 10.53 22.60
C ARG A 155 15.38 9.65 22.57
N GLN A 156 15.40 8.62 21.73
CA GLN A 156 14.25 7.73 21.55
C GLN A 156 13.79 7.29 22.94
N THR A 157 12.55 7.61 23.26
CA THR A 157 12.02 7.34 24.59
C THR A 157 12.05 5.84 24.83
N GLU A 158 12.18 5.41 26.09
CA GLU A 158 12.13 3.97 26.42
C GLU A 158 10.84 3.32 25.89
N ARG A 159 9.75 4.10 25.78
CA ARG A 159 8.49 3.70 25.14
C ARG A 159 8.66 3.40 23.65
N GLU A 160 9.32 4.28 22.91
CA GLU A 160 9.58 4.12 21.48
C GLU A 160 10.58 2.98 21.23
N LYS A 161 11.60 2.81 22.06
CA LYS A 161 12.54 1.67 21.98
C LYS A 161 11.83 0.34 22.20
N LYS A 162 11.00 0.26 23.25
CA LYS A 162 10.16 -0.93 23.51
C LYS A 162 9.25 -1.23 22.32
N LYS A 163 8.60 -0.21 21.75
CA LYS A 163 7.73 -0.39 20.58
C LYS A 163 8.51 -0.92 19.37
N LYS A 164 9.70 -0.35 19.11
CA LYS A 164 10.59 -0.78 18.03
C LYS A 164 11.04 -2.23 18.19
N ILE A 165 11.54 -2.61 19.37
CA ILE A 165 11.99 -3.99 19.65
C ILE A 165 10.83 -4.98 19.53
N LEU A 166 9.64 -4.63 20.02
CA LEU A 166 8.46 -5.50 19.89
C LEU A 166 7.99 -5.65 18.45
N SER A 167 8.05 -4.58 17.65
CA SER A 167 7.73 -4.67 16.21
C SER A 167 8.76 -5.52 15.45
N GLU A 168 10.05 -5.43 15.78
CA GLU A 168 11.10 -6.24 15.17
C GLU A 168 10.93 -7.73 15.51
N ARG A 169 10.50 -8.05 16.73
CA ARG A 169 10.22 -9.45 17.15
C ARG A 169 8.91 -10.01 16.56
N ARG A 170 7.98 -9.15 16.15
CA ARG A 170 6.68 -9.57 15.64
C ARG A 170 6.81 -10.01 14.18
N LYS A 171 6.74 -11.32 13.95
CA LYS A 171 6.63 -11.88 12.59
C LYS A 171 5.21 -11.65 12.07
N SER A 172 5.08 -11.14 10.85
CA SER A 172 3.77 -11.07 10.17
C SER A 172 3.28 -12.49 9.90
N LEU A 173 1.98 -12.71 10.09
CA LEU A 173 1.32 -13.97 9.80
C LEU A 173 0.48 -13.77 8.54
N ASP A 174 0.83 -14.49 7.49
CA ASP A 174 0.01 -14.63 6.29
C ASP A 174 -0.64 -16.02 6.32
N ILE A 175 -1.97 -16.05 6.33
CA ILE A 175 -2.77 -17.25 6.59
C ILE A 175 -3.73 -17.53 5.42
N GLU A 176 -3.99 -16.54 4.55
CA GLU A 176 -5.11 -16.58 3.60
C GLU A 176 -4.95 -17.66 2.52
N ASN A 177 -3.71 -17.98 2.13
CA ASN A 177 -3.43 -18.93 1.04
C ASN A 177 -2.71 -20.21 1.51
N MET A 178 -2.88 -20.63 2.77
CA MET A 178 -2.21 -21.83 3.31
C MET A 178 -3.08 -23.10 3.21
N SER A 179 -2.46 -24.25 2.93
CA SER A 179 -3.13 -25.56 2.98
C SER A 179 -3.38 -26.01 4.43
N GLN A 180 -4.37 -26.88 4.64
CA GLN A 180 -4.76 -27.36 5.97
C GLN A 180 -3.60 -28.00 6.75
N GLU A 181 -2.73 -28.75 6.08
CA GLU A 181 -1.56 -29.38 6.69
C GLU A 181 -0.53 -28.33 7.15
N ARG A 182 -0.23 -27.34 6.31
CA ARG A 182 0.66 -26.23 6.67
C ARG A 182 0.10 -25.36 7.79
N LEU A 183 -1.21 -25.20 7.89
CA LEU A 183 -1.85 -24.49 9.00
C LEU A 183 -1.64 -25.23 10.33
N LYS A 184 -1.70 -26.57 10.35
CA LYS A 184 -1.42 -27.37 11.55
C LYS A 184 0.03 -27.26 11.98
N GLU A 185 0.97 -27.29 11.04
CA GLU A 185 2.40 -27.07 11.32
C GLU A 185 2.62 -25.65 11.88
N LYS A 186 2.02 -24.65 11.24
CA LYS A 186 2.16 -23.25 11.69
C LYS A 186 1.58 -23.02 13.08
N ALA A 187 0.47 -23.68 13.41
CA ALA A 187 -0.11 -23.64 14.75
C ALA A 187 0.84 -24.25 15.80
N LYS A 188 1.51 -25.38 15.48
CA LYS A 188 2.51 -25.97 16.37
C LYS A 188 3.72 -25.04 16.57
N GLU A 189 4.26 -24.46 15.50
CA GLU A 189 5.36 -23.50 15.61
C GLU A 189 5.01 -22.29 16.49
N LEU A 190 3.80 -21.74 16.34
CA LEU A 190 3.34 -20.62 17.15
C LEU A 190 3.15 -21.01 18.62
N TRP A 191 2.64 -22.23 18.86
CA TRP A 191 2.50 -22.76 20.21
C TRP A 191 3.85 -22.94 20.90
N GLU A 192 4.83 -23.54 20.21
CA GLU A 192 6.21 -23.69 20.70
C GLU A 192 6.85 -22.33 20.98
N TRP A 193 6.63 -21.35 20.10
CA TRP A 193 7.12 -19.99 20.28
C TRP A 193 6.52 -19.30 21.52
N ILE A 194 5.21 -19.44 21.75
CA ILE A 194 4.56 -18.92 22.96
C ILE A 194 5.13 -19.60 24.20
N HIS A 195 5.26 -20.93 24.17
CA HIS A 195 5.78 -21.70 25.29
C HIS A 195 7.21 -21.27 25.66
N GLN A 196 8.08 -21.06 24.67
CA GLN A 196 9.43 -20.53 24.91
C GLN A 196 9.41 -19.15 25.58
N LEU A 197 8.57 -18.22 25.08
CA LEU A 197 8.45 -16.88 25.67
C LEU A 197 7.91 -16.92 27.10
N GLU A 198 7.03 -17.86 27.42
CA GLU A 198 6.54 -18.06 28.79
C GLU A 198 7.62 -18.59 29.73
N ALA A 199 8.45 -19.53 29.27
CA ALA A 199 9.59 -20.04 30.03
C ALA A 199 10.59 -18.90 30.34
N GLU A 200 10.98 -18.12 29.33
CA GLU A 200 11.87 -16.97 29.52
C GLU A 200 11.28 -15.94 30.49
N LYS A 201 9.98 -15.66 30.41
CA LYS A 201 9.27 -14.76 31.34
C LYS A 201 9.36 -15.29 32.77
N PHE A 202 9.16 -16.59 32.98
CA PHE A 202 9.22 -17.21 34.30
C PHE A 202 10.62 -17.07 34.92
N ASP A 203 11.67 -17.39 34.17
CA ASP A 203 13.05 -17.26 34.64
C ASP A 203 13.39 -15.82 35.02
N LEU A 204 12.98 -14.85 34.19
CA LEU A 204 13.17 -13.42 34.49
C LEU A 204 12.41 -12.98 35.74
N GLN A 205 11.20 -13.48 35.96
CA GLN A 205 10.43 -13.19 37.18
C GLN A 205 11.11 -13.74 38.44
N TYR A 206 11.66 -14.96 38.36
CA TYR A 206 12.42 -15.55 39.45
C TYR A 206 13.70 -14.77 39.75
N GLN A 207 14.47 -14.42 38.71
CA GLN A 207 15.66 -13.57 38.84
C GLN A 207 15.35 -12.21 39.45
N PHE A 208 14.27 -11.56 38.99
CA PHE A 208 13.83 -10.26 39.53
C PHE A 208 13.52 -10.34 41.03
N THR A 209 12.85 -11.42 41.45
CA THR A 209 12.53 -11.64 42.87
C THR A 209 13.81 -11.82 43.70
N ARG A 210 14.78 -12.61 43.21
CA ARG A 210 16.08 -12.77 43.86
C ARG A 210 16.85 -11.46 43.97
N GLN A 211 16.93 -10.70 42.87
CA GLN A 211 17.58 -9.39 42.84
C GLN A 211 16.92 -8.40 43.81
N LYS A 212 15.59 -8.42 43.93
CA LYS A 212 14.87 -7.58 44.89
C LYS A 212 15.28 -7.87 46.33
N TYR A 213 15.45 -9.15 46.68
CA TYR A 213 15.98 -9.55 47.98
C TYR A 213 17.43 -9.09 48.18
N GLU A 214 18.31 -9.36 47.20
CA GLU A 214 19.71 -8.94 47.24
C GLU A 214 19.84 -7.41 47.43
N ILE A 215 19.05 -6.61 46.71
CA ILE A 215 19.01 -5.15 46.87
C ILE A 215 18.62 -4.74 48.28
N ASN A 216 17.61 -5.40 48.88
CA ASN A 216 17.20 -5.09 50.26
C ASN A 216 18.32 -5.40 51.27
N VAL A 217 18.98 -6.55 51.13
CA VAL A 217 20.12 -6.92 51.97
C VAL A 217 21.27 -5.93 51.80
N LEU A 218 21.61 -5.55 50.57
CA LEU A 218 22.66 -4.58 50.29
C LEU A 218 22.34 -3.20 50.89
N ARG A 219 21.08 -2.75 50.82
CA ARG A 219 20.64 -1.49 51.45
C ARG A 219 20.84 -1.53 52.97
N ASN A 220 20.49 -2.64 53.61
CA ASN A 220 20.69 -2.82 55.05
C ASN A 220 22.18 -2.78 55.41
N ARG A 221 23.01 -3.55 54.69
CA ARG A 221 24.48 -3.56 54.88
C ARG A 221 25.09 -2.17 54.75
N VAL A 222 24.70 -1.42 53.72
CA VAL A 222 25.16 -0.03 53.53
C VAL A 222 24.75 0.84 54.73
N SER A 223 23.52 0.72 55.22
CA SER A 223 23.05 1.45 56.40
C SER A 223 23.87 1.15 57.64
N ASP A 224 24.15 -0.13 57.90
CA ASP A 224 24.88 -0.58 59.08
C ASP A 224 26.34 -0.10 59.06
N HIS A 225 27.03 -0.24 57.93
CA HIS A 225 28.38 0.31 57.76
C HIS A 225 28.43 1.84 57.93
N GLN A 226 27.42 2.57 57.44
CA GLN A 226 27.33 4.02 57.62
C GLN A 226 27.06 4.42 59.09
N LYS A 227 26.22 3.66 59.82
CA LYS A 227 25.94 3.91 61.25
C LYS A 227 27.19 3.65 62.11
N MET A 228 27.93 2.58 61.83
CA MET A 228 29.17 2.26 62.54
C MET A 228 30.23 3.33 62.33
N SER A 229 30.43 3.81 61.10
CA SER A 229 31.38 4.89 60.80
C SER A 229 31.07 6.18 61.57
N LYS A 230 29.78 6.54 61.73
CA LYS A 230 29.36 7.72 62.50
C LYS A 230 29.54 7.55 64.01
N ARG A 231 29.41 6.33 64.55
CA ARG A 231 29.62 6.03 65.97
C ARG A 231 31.10 6.10 66.35
N THR A 232 32.00 5.58 65.51
CA THR A 232 33.46 5.70 65.72
C THR A 232 33.91 7.16 65.71
N LYS A 233 33.33 8.01 64.84
CA LYS A 233 33.65 9.45 64.79
C LYS A 233 33.13 10.26 65.99
N ARG A 234 32.08 9.78 66.68
CA ARG A 234 31.55 10.39 67.92
C ARG A 234 32.28 9.91 69.18
N GLY A 235 32.84 8.69 69.17
CA GLY A 235 33.63 8.15 70.28
C GLY A 235 35.07 8.68 70.36
N LEU A 236 35.59 9.28 69.28
CA LEU A 236 36.92 9.89 69.22
C LEU A 236 36.95 11.38 69.63
N ARG A 237 35.82 11.94 70.07
CA ARG A 237 35.74 13.26 70.72
C ARG A 237 35.76 13.06 72.24
N LYS A 238 36.94 12.84 72.79
CA LYS A 238 37.26 13.07 74.20
C LYS A 238 38.62 13.73 74.26
#